data_AF-A0A928ZNM1-F1
#
_entry.id   AF-A0A928ZNM1-F1
#
_cell.length_a   1.000
_cell.length_b   1.000
_cell.length_c   1.000
_cell.angle_alpha   90.00
_cell.angle_beta   90.00
_cell.angle_gamma   90.00
#
_symmetry.space_group_name_H-M   'P 1'
#
loop_
_entity.id
_entity.type
_entity.pdbx_description
1 polymer ?
#
loop_
_entity_poly.entity_id
_entity_poly.type
_entity_poly.pdbx_seq_one_letter_code
_entity_poly.pdbx_strand_id
1 'polypeptide(L)'
;MSDISLLMVGVLTAGQTSLPNNLPEQPVIESETALQHSNQGQLAQVFPDADITSPEFMPSDGSLQDISSDSNQEHQNLLRRITDKADSQSAAILSKSQKSQLVISEKPELESTAEFTPSPSPSPDSDDQMQMSSVTSVSQLDDVQPSDWAFGALQSLVERYGCITGYPSGKYQGNHAISRYEFAAGLNTCLEKIPALIINNKNNQINHEDLILLQRLQTEFQEELQQLQQRVEKLEKRTDQLRANQFSPTTRLFGQAIFSIQGTNSTNVDLFPRDGIPERRGQANLTFANSVQLTLATSFTGKDLLLTGLSAGNLASTAPLIFTNMGRLSFESNTENNLVLNDLSYRFSVSDNLGIVVGTAGVNPINTFRGINPLEGSGDGAISQFGQRNPILNIGNGTGGIGFDWQISDRISLQGVYSAEIPAFPGNINQAGLFGGRYTAGAQLTLAPTNNIDAGVHYLYSHSPNDLLGTGVGDAQLMSPFADTTAFNTHAVGATVAWRVNPNLQLGGWGGFSSSKPIDLSGSVETTNWMVFAAFPNLLRTGNLGGILVGQPPKITSSTLPDGFNFPNFSDGGTPGGRSDTSLHVEVFYRTQINENLALTPGLFVIFNPDHNAANDPLVVGALRATFRF
;
A
#
# COMPACT_ATOMS: atom_id res chain seq x y z
N MET A 1 -21.37 -66.26 -14.14
CA MET A 1 -22.44 -66.41 -13.13
C MET A 1 -22.34 -65.22 -12.21
N SER A 2 -23.44 -64.45 -12.14
CA SER A 2 -23.85 -63.38 -11.19
C SER A 2 -22.82 -62.34 -10.74
N ASP A 3 -23.09 -61.04 -10.64
CA ASP A 3 -24.14 -60.14 -11.09
C ASP A 3 -23.54 -58.77 -10.76
N ILE A 4 -23.35 -57.90 -11.76
CA ILE A 4 -22.91 -56.51 -11.58
C ILE A 4 -23.98 -55.67 -12.27
N SER A 5 -24.79 -54.96 -11.50
CA SER A 5 -25.69 -53.90 -11.97
C SER A 5 -26.25 -53.08 -10.81
N LEU A 6 -26.29 -51.76 -11.02
CA LEU A 6 -26.94 -50.68 -10.26
C LEU A 6 -26.33 -50.23 -8.91
N LEU A 7 -25.83 -48.98 -8.90
CA LEU A 7 -26.35 -47.94 -8.00
C LEU A 7 -26.08 -46.55 -8.58
N MET A 8 -27.18 -45.89 -8.95
CA MET A 8 -27.31 -44.50 -9.39
C MET A 8 -28.22 -43.80 -8.37
N VAL A 9 -27.98 -42.51 -8.13
CA VAL A 9 -28.91 -41.48 -7.62
C VAL A 9 -29.28 -41.48 -6.12
N GLY A 10 -29.03 -40.33 -5.47
CA GLY A 10 -29.60 -39.94 -4.18
C GLY A 10 -29.51 -38.43 -3.95
N VAL A 11 -30.61 -37.72 -4.22
CA VAL A 11 -30.83 -36.27 -4.05
C VAL A 11 -31.94 -36.08 -2.99
N LEU A 12 -31.75 -35.10 -2.10
CA LEU A 12 -32.72 -34.35 -1.26
C LEU A 12 -33.68 -35.11 -0.31
N THR A 13 -33.70 -34.72 0.98
CA THR A 13 -34.88 -34.14 1.70
C THR A 13 -34.64 -33.98 3.22
N ALA A 14 -35.38 -33.02 3.81
CA ALA A 14 -35.61 -32.70 5.24
C ALA A 14 -34.63 -31.69 5.91
N GLY A 15 -35.08 -30.63 6.59
CA GLY A 15 -36.45 -30.23 6.93
C GLY A 15 -36.50 -28.88 7.64
N GLN A 16 -37.65 -28.22 7.52
CA GLN A 16 -38.05 -27.01 8.23
C GLN A 16 -38.02 -27.22 9.75
N THR A 17 -37.53 -26.23 10.51
CA THR A 17 -37.78 -26.13 11.95
C THR A 17 -38.51 -24.83 12.26
N SER A 18 -39.62 -25.01 12.95
CA SER A 18 -40.58 -24.01 13.43
C SER A 18 -40.03 -23.15 14.58
N LEU A 19 -40.39 -21.87 14.55
CA LEU A 19 -40.27 -20.88 15.64
C LEU A 19 -40.83 -21.40 16.98
N PRO A 20 -40.21 -21.01 18.10
CA PRO A 20 -40.91 -20.78 19.35
C PRO A 20 -41.12 -19.27 19.61
N ASN A 21 -42.37 -18.89 19.85
CA ASN A 21 -42.78 -17.64 20.49
C ASN A 21 -42.16 -17.53 21.89
N ASN A 22 -41.35 -16.49 22.12
CA ASN A 22 -41.28 -15.69 23.36
C ASN A 22 -40.00 -14.82 23.32
N LEU A 23 -40.14 -13.56 22.95
CA LEU A 23 -39.13 -12.52 23.18
C LEU A 23 -39.45 -11.81 24.49
N PRO A 24 -38.48 -11.56 25.39
CA PRO A 24 -38.67 -10.61 26.48
C PRO A 24 -38.54 -9.18 25.95
N GLU A 25 -39.47 -8.31 26.35
CA GLU A 25 -39.41 -6.86 26.14
C GLU A 25 -38.08 -6.28 26.68
N GLN A 26 -37.34 -5.56 25.82
CA GLN A 26 -36.27 -4.66 26.25
C GLN A 26 -36.82 -3.24 26.43
N PRO A 27 -36.35 -2.49 27.45
CA PRO A 27 -36.94 -1.22 27.81
C PRO A 27 -36.54 -0.12 26.83
N VAL A 28 -37.51 0.76 26.59
CA VAL A 28 -37.36 2.07 25.95
C VAL A 28 -36.38 2.91 26.76
N ILE A 29 -35.33 3.43 26.13
CA ILE A 29 -34.52 4.52 26.68
C ILE A 29 -34.85 5.78 25.89
N GLU A 30 -35.51 6.70 26.59
CA GLU A 30 -35.81 8.06 26.13
C GLU A 30 -34.52 8.88 26.00
N SER A 31 -34.56 9.76 25.01
CA SER A 31 -33.59 10.80 24.70
C SER A 31 -33.55 11.89 25.79
N GLU A 32 -32.38 12.16 26.37
CA GLU A 32 -32.11 13.42 27.05
C GLU A 32 -31.15 14.27 26.23
N THR A 33 -31.69 15.41 25.79
CA THR A 33 -30.93 16.56 25.29
C THR A 33 -30.95 17.58 26.43
N ALA A 34 -29.78 18.01 26.93
CA ALA A 34 -29.42 19.40 27.21
C ALA A 34 -28.25 19.57 28.21
N LEU A 35 -27.48 20.64 27.94
CA LEU A 35 -26.50 21.35 28.78
C LEU A 35 -25.06 20.80 28.81
N GLN A 36 -23.99 21.57 28.66
CA GLN A 36 -23.69 22.91 28.11
C GLN A 36 -22.17 23.11 28.33
N HIS A 37 -21.48 23.65 27.33
CA HIS A 37 -20.27 24.50 27.40
C HIS A 37 -18.96 24.06 28.10
N SER A 38 -17.86 24.63 27.56
CA SER A 38 -16.45 24.65 28.06
C SER A 38 -15.60 23.48 27.56
N ASN A 39 -14.47 23.62 26.85
CA ASN A 39 -13.59 24.74 26.52
C ASN A 39 -12.85 24.41 25.20
N GLN A 40 -12.94 25.29 24.20
CA GLN A 40 -11.95 25.41 23.13
C GLN A 40 -10.79 26.24 23.67
N GLY A 41 -9.58 25.71 23.64
CA GLY A 41 -8.39 26.49 23.92
C GLY A 41 -7.15 25.62 24.02
N GLN A 42 -6.27 25.75 23.03
CA GLN A 42 -4.91 25.21 22.97
C GLN A 42 -4.80 23.72 22.64
N LEU A 43 -4.59 23.43 21.34
CA LEU A 43 -3.62 22.47 20.82
C LEU A 43 -3.63 22.60 19.29
N ALA A 44 -3.06 23.70 18.81
CA ALA A 44 -2.68 23.85 17.41
C ALA A 44 -1.22 24.29 17.43
N GLN A 45 -0.29 23.34 17.25
CA GLN A 45 1.02 23.62 16.68
C GLN A 45 1.82 22.33 16.40
N VAL A 46 2.21 22.20 15.12
CA VAL A 46 3.30 21.41 14.54
C VAL A 46 3.04 19.93 14.25
N PHE A 47 2.48 19.65 13.07
CA PHE A 47 2.93 18.56 12.19
C PHE A 47 2.84 19.08 10.74
N PRO A 48 3.86 18.89 9.88
CA PRO A 48 3.74 19.23 8.46
C PRO A 48 2.88 18.19 7.75
N ASP A 49 1.96 18.68 6.91
CA ASP A 49 1.10 17.89 6.03
C ASP A 49 1.97 17.00 5.14
N ALA A 50 1.77 15.69 5.21
CA ALA A 50 2.37 14.74 4.29
C ALA A 50 1.40 14.54 3.12
N ASP A 51 1.76 15.05 1.94
CA ASP A 51 1.07 14.73 0.70
C ASP A 51 1.21 13.22 0.42
N ILE A 52 0.13 12.48 0.59
CA ILE A 52 0.03 11.06 0.25
C ILE A 52 -0.31 10.97 -1.24
N THR A 53 0.71 10.93 -2.08
CA THR A 53 0.56 10.49 -3.47
C THR A 53 0.58 8.97 -3.57
N SER A 54 -0.30 8.43 -4.42
CA SER A 54 -0.37 7.00 -4.78
C SER A 54 1.01 6.45 -5.21
N PRO A 55 1.29 5.15 -5.01
CA PRO A 55 2.58 4.54 -5.34
C PRO A 55 2.72 4.33 -6.86
N GLU A 56 2.80 5.42 -7.61
CA GLU A 56 3.46 5.44 -8.90
C GLU A 56 4.97 5.53 -8.68
N PHE A 57 5.76 4.97 -9.60
CA PHE A 57 7.21 5.12 -9.57
C PHE A 57 7.55 6.61 -9.44
N MET A 58 8.08 7.01 -8.27
CA MET A 58 8.52 8.39 -8.07
C MET A 58 9.61 8.70 -9.09
N PRO A 59 9.46 9.69 -9.99
CA PRO A 59 10.62 10.31 -10.58
C PRO A 59 11.39 11.03 -9.46
N SER A 60 12.71 10.95 -9.49
CA SER A 60 13.55 11.78 -8.63
C SER A 60 13.31 13.25 -8.99
N ASP A 61 12.94 14.05 -7.99
CA ASP A 61 12.74 15.49 -8.14
C ASP A 61 13.99 16.16 -8.72
N GLY A 62 13.89 16.55 -9.99
CA GLY A 62 14.79 17.44 -10.69
C GLY A 62 14.03 18.70 -11.09
N SER A 63 13.72 19.59 -10.15
CA SER A 63 13.54 21.03 -10.41
C SER A 63 13.27 21.84 -9.13
N LEU A 64 14.33 22.21 -8.43
CA LEU A 64 14.37 23.43 -7.62
C LEU A 64 15.53 24.29 -8.12
N GLN A 65 15.29 25.06 -9.17
CA GLN A 65 16.14 26.18 -9.58
C GLN A 65 15.28 27.24 -10.23
N ASP A 66 14.80 28.18 -9.42
CA ASP A 66 14.98 29.60 -9.68
C ASP A 66 14.59 30.38 -8.42
N ILE A 67 15.61 30.64 -7.58
CA ILE A 67 15.85 31.83 -6.76
C ILE A 67 17.22 31.58 -6.09
N SER A 68 18.15 32.54 -6.24
CA SER A 68 19.51 32.64 -5.63
C SER A 68 20.73 32.17 -6.45
N SER A 69 20.99 32.78 -7.61
CA SER A 69 22.24 32.57 -8.36
C SER A 69 23.41 33.51 -8.02
N ASP A 70 23.26 34.53 -7.17
CA ASP A 70 24.37 35.45 -6.83
C ASP A 70 25.09 35.15 -5.49
N SER A 71 24.48 34.37 -4.59
CA SER A 71 25.05 34.14 -3.24
C SER A 71 26.03 32.96 -3.17
N ASN A 72 26.06 32.07 -4.18
CA ASN A 72 26.78 30.79 -4.09
C ASN A 72 28.20 30.86 -4.70
N GLN A 73 28.49 31.84 -5.56
CA GLN A 73 29.83 32.01 -6.14
C GLN A 73 30.85 32.63 -5.17
N GLU A 74 30.42 33.53 -4.26
CA GLU A 74 31.33 34.07 -3.24
C GLU A 74 31.70 33.03 -2.17
N HIS A 75 30.76 32.15 -1.81
CA HIS A 75 30.99 31.13 -0.78
C HIS A 75 31.91 29.99 -1.27
N GLN A 76 31.77 29.57 -2.52
CA GLN A 76 32.65 28.55 -3.12
C GLN A 76 34.09 29.08 -3.36
N ASN A 77 34.24 30.36 -3.69
CA ASN A 77 35.55 30.99 -3.84
C ASN A 77 36.28 31.19 -2.49
N LEU A 78 35.54 31.34 -1.38
CA LEU A 78 36.13 31.38 -0.04
C LEU A 78 36.60 29.99 0.42
N LEU A 79 35.79 28.95 0.19
CA LEU A 79 36.12 27.58 0.56
C LEU A 79 37.35 27.07 -0.20
N ARG A 80 37.46 27.39 -1.49
CA ARG A 80 38.64 27.02 -2.31
C ARG A 80 39.94 27.69 -1.83
N ARG A 81 39.88 28.95 -1.38
CA ARG A 81 41.05 29.65 -0.79
C ARG A 81 41.47 29.09 0.57
N ILE A 82 40.57 28.44 1.30
CA ILE A 82 40.86 27.82 2.60
C ILE A 82 41.48 26.43 2.40
N THR A 83 40.99 25.65 1.42
CA THR A 83 41.54 24.33 1.06
C THR A 83 42.95 24.44 0.45
N ASP A 84 43.19 25.41 -0.45
CA ASP A 84 44.52 25.65 -1.05
C ASP A 84 45.58 26.07 0.01
N LYS A 85 45.13 26.66 1.14
CA LYS A 85 46.02 27.06 2.24
C LYS A 85 46.34 25.90 3.18
N ALA A 86 45.44 24.92 3.33
CA ALA A 86 45.63 23.72 4.15
C ALA A 86 46.50 22.65 3.46
N ASP A 87 46.41 22.52 2.13
CA ASP A 87 47.23 21.58 1.36
C ASP A 87 48.70 22.04 1.25
N SER A 88 48.96 23.35 1.27
CA SER A 88 50.33 23.90 1.26
C SER A 88 51.11 23.70 2.58
N GLN A 89 50.42 23.47 3.71
CA GLN A 89 51.06 23.20 5.01
C GLN A 89 51.20 21.70 5.32
N SER A 90 50.38 20.85 4.69
CA SER A 90 50.41 19.40 4.88
C SER A 90 51.46 18.68 4.01
N ALA A 91 51.84 19.28 2.87
CA ALA A 91 52.87 18.75 1.96
C ALA A 91 54.32 18.88 2.47
N ALA A 92 54.57 19.67 3.53
CA ALA A 92 55.90 19.84 4.11
C ALA A 92 56.28 18.78 5.16
N ILE A 93 55.32 17.96 5.62
CA ILE A 93 55.51 17.05 6.77
C ILE A 93 55.54 15.56 6.36
N LEU A 94 55.13 15.21 5.14
CA LEU A 94 55.00 13.80 4.69
C LEU A 94 56.10 13.28 3.75
N SER A 95 57.15 14.06 3.46
CA SER A 95 58.24 13.63 2.56
C SER A 95 59.40 12.86 3.23
N LYS A 96 59.20 12.33 4.44
CA LYS A 96 60.18 11.51 5.16
C LYS A 96 59.53 10.29 5.84
N SER A 97 58.98 9.36 5.07
CA SER A 97 58.95 7.94 5.49
C SER A 97 58.62 6.99 4.31
N GLN A 98 59.56 6.09 4.01
CA GLN A 98 59.43 4.69 3.50
C GLN A 98 58.45 4.44 2.32
N LYS A 99 58.81 4.01 1.09
CA LYS A 99 59.70 2.94 0.56
C LYS A 99 59.48 1.53 1.15
N SER A 100 58.74 0.68 0.41
CA SER A 100 58.82 -0.81 0.19
C SER A 100 57.39 -1.38 0.01
N GLN A 101 56.91 -1.85 -1.17
CA GLN A 101 57.08 -3.17 -1.85
C GLN A 101 56.86 -4.39 -0.92
N LEU A 102 56.15 -5.51 -1.19
CA LEU A 102 55.52 -6.19 -2.35
C LEU A 102 54.61 -7.36 -1.81
N VAL A 103 53.44 -7.60 -2.42
CA VAL A 103 52.91 -8.88 -3.02
C VAL A 103 53.19 -10.25 -2.35
N ILE A 104 52.16 -11.10 -2.13
CA ILE A 104 51.89 -12.43 -2.76
C ILE A 104 50.75 -13.20 -2.04
N SER A 105 49.88 -13.76 -2.89
CA SER A 105 48.89 -14.86 -2.84
C SER A 105 49.11 -16.03 -1.84
N GLU A 106 48.04 -16.67 -1.34
CA GLU A 106 47.55 -18.02 -1.76
C GLU A 106 46.38 -18.55 -0.89
N LYS A 107 45.48 -19.33 -1.52
CA LYS A 107 44.36 -20.12 -0.96
C LYS A 107 44.87 -21.55 -0.64
N PRO A 108 44.19 -22.35 0.21
CA PRO A 108 43.44 -23.48 -0.35
C PRO A 108 42.12 -23.84 0.37
N GLU A 109 41.33 -24.64 -0.36
CA GLU A 109 40.03 -25.27 -0.08
C GLU A 109 40.11 -26.49 0.85
N LEU A 110 39.03 -26.81 1.58
CA LEU A 110 38.52 -28.18 1.74
C LEU A 110 37.08 -28.22 2.31
N GLU A 111 36.27 -29.12 1.73
CA GLU A 111 34.86 -29.42 2.01
C GLU A 111 34.64 -30.13 3.36
N SER A 112 33.44 -29.99 3.95
CA SER A 112 32.71 -31.10 4.60
C SER A 112 31.26 -30.71 4.94
N THR A 113 30.33 -31.53 4.44
CA THR A 113 28.89 -31.61 4.71
C THR A 113 28.57 -32.02 6.16
N ALA A 114 27.56 -31.40 6.78
CA ALA A 114 26.87 -31.95 7.95
C ALA A 114 25.37 -31.61 7.92
N GLU A 115 24.56 -32.66 8.09
CA GLU A 115 23.10 -32.68 8.13
C GLU A 115 22.53 -31.93 9.34
N PHE A 116 21.42 -31.22 9.11
CA PHE A 116 20.60 -30.60 10.14
C PHE A 116 19.63 -31.62 10.75
N THR A 117 19.74 -31.85 12.07
CA THR A 117 18.66 -32.38 12.90
C THR A 117 18.15 -31.28 13.83
N PRO A 118 16.83 -31.21 14.12
CA PRO A 118 16.23 -30.11 14.87
C PRO A 118 16.29 -30.37 16.38
N SER A 119 16.84 -29.41 17.14
CA SER A 119 16.71 -29.38 18.61
C SER A 119 15.43 -28.67 19.05
N PRO A 120 14.85 -29.06 20.22
CA PRO A 120 13.54 -28.61 20.67
C PRO A 120 13.58 -27.30 21.49
N SER A 121 12.40 -26.70 21.61
CA SER A 121 12.04 -25.48 22.34
C SER A 121 12.60 -25.36 23.77
N PRO A 122 12.91 -24.13 24.26
CA PRO A 122 13.30 -23.91 25.65
C PRO A 122 12.07 -23.65 26.55
N SER A 123 11.99 -24.39 27.64
CA SER A 123 11.22 -24.07 28.85
C SER A 123 12.13 -23.38 29.90
N PRO A 124 11.57 -22.61 30.86
CA PRO A 124 12.31 -21.69 31.71
C PRO A 124 12.88 -22.36 32.97
N ASP A 125 13.85 -21.66 33.57
CA ASP A 125 14.55 -21.89 34.84
C ASP A 125 15.67 -22.95 34.89
N SER A 126 16.92 -22.46 34.91
CA SER A 126 17.89 -22.73 35.99
C SER A 126 19.18 -21.91 35.83
N ASP A 127 19.46 -21.12 36.86
CA ASP A 127 20.78 -20.70 37.37
C ASP A 127 21.96 -20.59 36.39
N ASP A 128 22.20 -19.37 35.89
CA ASP A 128 23.53 -18.96 35.48
C ASP A 128 24.18 -18.18 36.63
N GLN A 129 25.08 -18.87 37.32
CA GLN A 129 25.97 -18.28 38.31
C GLN A 129 26.78 -17.17 37.64
N MET A 130 26.53 -15.93 38.06
CA MET A 130 27.46 -14.82 37.86
C MET A 130 28.85 -15.29 38.28
N GLN A 131 29.73 -15.51 37.30
CA GLN A 131 31.15 -15.47 37.55
C GLN A 131 31.44 -14.11 38.18
N MET A 132 31.80 -14.14 39.46
CA MET A 132 32.25 -12.99 40.21
C MET A 132 33.43 -12.37 39.46
N SER A 133 33.15 -11.30 38.73
CA SER A 133 34.12 -10.27 38.43
C SER A 133 34.73 -9.83 39.76
N SER A 134 36.05 -10.00 39.83
CA SER A 134 36.98 -9.55 40.86
C SER A 134 36.44 -8.51 41.86
N VAL A 135 36.54 -8.89 43.13
CA VAL A 135 36.64 -8.04 44.33
C VAL A 135 36.84 -6.54 44.02
N THR A 136 35.78 -5.75 44.07
CA THR A 136 35.88 -4.31 44.34
C THR A 136 36.40 -4.16 45.78
N SER A 137 37.53 -3.48 45.93
CA SER A 137 38.08 -3.15 47.25
C SER A 137 37.00 -2.43 48.08
N VAL A 138 36.82 -2.84 49.33
CA VAL A 138 35.88 -2.24 50.30
C VAL A 138 36.23 -0.77 50.63
N SER A 139 37.32 -0.24 50.05
CA SER A 139 37.65 1.19 50.02
C SER A 139 36.90 2.00 48.94
N GLN A 140 36.02 1.40 48.15
CA GLN A 140 35.28 2.03 47.05
C GLN A 140 33.79 2.30 47.37
N LEU A 141 33.37 2.08 48.63
CA LEU A 141 31.96 2.20 49.05
C LEU A 141 31.63 3.47 49.84
N ASP A 142 32.60 4.36 50.08
CA ASP A 142 32.30 5.62 50.75
C ASP A 142 31.72 6.62 49.73
N ASP A 143 30.43 6.92 49.92
CA ASP A 143 29.74 8.02 49.26
C ASP A 143 30.51 9.32 49.48
N VAL A 144 30.49 10.20 48.47
CA VAL A 144 31.14 11.51 48.56
C VAL A 144 30.36 12.34 49.57
N GLN A 145 31.00 12.63 50.70
CA GLN A 145 30.39 13.41 51.77
C GLN A 145 30.47 14.90 51.47
N PRO A 146 29.53 15.72 51.96
CA PRO A 146 29.58 17.18 51.81
C PRO A 146 30.86 17.82 52.38
N SER A 147 31.55 17.14 53.30
CA SER A 147 32.83 17.57 53.88
C SER A 147 34.05 17.23 53.02
N ASP A 148 33.89 16.41 51.98
CA ASP A 148 35.02 15.96 51.15
C ASP A 148 35.45 17.05 50.18
N TRP A 149 36.76 17.12 49.93
CA TRP A 149 37.33 18.12 49.01
C TRP A 149 36.73 18.02 47.61
N ALA A 150 36.44 16.79 47.13
CA ALA A 150 35.89 16.54 45.81
C ALA A 150 34.50 17.17 45.65
N PHE A 151 33.69 17.11 46.71
CA PHE A 151 32.37 17.72 46.77
C PHE A 151 32.44 19.25 46.61
N GLY A 152 33.26 19.91 47.44
CA GLY A 152 33.45 21.36 47.37
C GLY A 152 34.08 21.81 46.05
N ALA A 153 34.94 20.97 45.47
CA ALA A 153 35.58 21.21 44.18
C ALA A 153 34.57 21.19 43.02
N LEU A 154 33.70 20.17 42.93
CA LEU A 154 32.64 20.10 41.92
C LEU A 154 31.61 21.21 42.12
N GLN A 155 31.23 21.51 43.37
CA GLN A 155 30.29 22.60 43.68
C GLN A 155 30.82 23.95 43.17
N SER A 156 32.09 24.28 43.42
CA SER A 156 32.74 25.51 42.94
C SER A 156 32.72 25.60 41.40
N LEU A 157 32.98 24.48 40.71
CA LEU A 157 32.94 24.43 39.25
C LEU A 157 31.51 24.62 38.70
N VAL A 158 30.51 24.01 39.34
CA VAL A 158 29.10 24.13 38.96
C VAL A 158 28.60 25.56 39.19
N GLU A 159 28.93 26.17 40.31
CA GLU A 159 28.54 27.55 40.62
C GLU A 159 29.21 28.57 39.69
N ARG A 160 30.47 28.33 39.31
CA ARG A 160 31.25 29.24 38.46
C ARG A 160 30.93 29.09 36.97
N TYR A 161 30.77 27.86 36.49
CA TYR A 161 30.61 27.55 35.06
C TYR A 161 29.19 27.09 34.69
N GLY A 162 28.28 26.91 35.66
CA GLY A 162 26.88 26.53 35.40
C GLY A 162 26.73 25.19 34.68
N CYS A 163 27.69 24.28 34.82
CA CYS A 163 27.78 23.13 33.93
C CYS A 163 26.73 22.03 34.16
N ILE A 164 26.22 21.86 35.39
CA ILE A 164 25.16 20.89 35.67
C ILE A 164 23.80 21.58 35.55
N THR A 165 22.96 21.12 34.63
CA THR A 165 21.58 21.57 34.44
C THR A 165 20.68 20.34 34.56
N GLY A 166 19.96 20.18 35.68
CA GLY A 166 19.16 18.97 35.89
C GLY A 166 18.43 18.82 37.24
N TYR A 167 18.75 19.64 38.26
CA TYR A 167 17.92 19.68 39.47
C TYR A 167 16.75 20.66 39.26
N PRO A 168 15.49 20.31 39.65
CA PRO A 168 14.29 21.15 39.43
C PRO A 168 14.40 22.59 39.97
N SER A 169 15.36 22.87 40.85
CA SER A 169 15.61 24.16 41.49
C SER A 169 16.76 24.98 40.88
N GLY A 170 17.46 24.46 39.86
CA GLY A 170 18.59 25.15 39.22
C GLY A 170 19.83 25.35 40.11
N LYS A 171 19.88 24.74 41.29
CA LYS A 171 21.01 24.77 42.23
C LYS A 171 21.32 23.35 42.71
N TYR A 172 22.61 23.02 42.83
CA TYR A 172 23.06 21.78 43.44
C TYR A 172 22.73 21.81 44.95
N GLN A 173 21.81 20.96 45.39
CA GLN A 173 21.37 20.91 46.80
C GLN A 173 22.34 20.04 47.61
N GLY A 174 23.49 20.61 47.94
CA GLY A 174 24.65 19.90 48.46
C GLY A 174 24.64 19.51 49.95
N ASN A 175 23.49 19.19 50.54
CA ASN A 175 23.41 18.89 51.98
C ASN A 175 23.42 17.39 52.30
N HIS A 176 23.53 16.51 51.30
CA HIS A 176 23.45 15.07 51.46
C HIS A 176 24.64 14.41 50.77
N ALA A 177 25.13 13.31 51.33
CA ALA A 177 26.12 12.47 50.68
C ALA A 177 25.55 11.92 49.37
N ILE A 178 26.37 11.91 48.31
CA ILE A 178 26.00 11.36 47.01
C ILE A 178 26.91 10.20 46.66
N SER A 179 26.40 9.24 45.90
CA SER A 179 27.23 8.13 45.45
C SER A 179 28.36 8.64 44.54
N ARG A 180 29.52 7.96 44.57
CA ARG A 180 30.65 8.26 43.68
C ARG A 180 30.25 8.20 42.19
N TYR A 181 29.25 7.38 41.84
CA TYR A 181 28.67 7.30 40.50
C TYR A 181 27.84 8.54 40.14
N GLU A 182 27.01 9.03 41.05
CA GLU A 182 26.24 10.27 40.87
C GLU A 182 27.18 11.48 40.76
N PHE A 183 28.26 11.48 41.54
CA PHE A 183 29.31 12.48 41.45
C PHE A 183 30.02 12.44 40.10
N ALA A 184 30.42 11.26 39.62
CA ALA A 184 31.08 11.08 38.33
C ALA A 184 30.19 11.50 37.15
N ALA A 185 28.87 11.27 37.21
CA ALA A 185 27.93 11.74 36.20
C ALA A 185 27.84 13.28 36.14
N GLY A 186 27.81 13.93 37.31
CA GLY A 186 27.86 15.40 37.43
C GLY A 186 29.19 15.98 36.92
N LEU A 187 30.32 15.35 37.29
CA LEU A 187 31.65 15.71 36.83
C LEU A 187 31.79 15.55 35.30
N ASN A 188 31.32 14.44 34.71
CA ASN A 188 31.36 14.23 33.27
C ASN A 188 30.62 15.33 32.50
N THR A 189 29.44 15.72 33.00
CA THR A 189 28.66 16.84 32.44
C THR A 189 29.47 18.15 32.47
N CYS A 190 30.23 18.40 33.54
CA CYS A 190 31.11 19.56 33.62
C CYS A 190 32.31 19.50 32.70
N LEU A 191 32.90 18.32 32.54
CA LEU A 191 34.01 18.11 31.61
C LEU A 191 33.61 18.34 30.15
N GLU A 192 32.37 18.04 29.78
CA GLU A 192 31.85 18.28 28.42
C GLU A 192 31.52 19.77 28.17
N LYS A 193 30.94 20.48 29.16
CA LYS A 193 30.49 21.86 28.96
C LYS A 193 31.58 22.92 29.12
N ILE A 194 32.55 22.70 30.00
CA ILE A 194 33.62 23.69 30.25
C ILE A 194 34.39 24.04 28.95
N PRO A 195 34.84 23.07 28.12
CA PRO A 195 35.42 23.33 26.80
C PRO A 195 34.53 24.16 25.86
N ALA A 196 33.21 23.93 25.86
CA ALA A 196 32.28 24.66 25.00
C ALA A 196 32.07 26.12 25.44
N LEU A 197 32.11 26.39 26.75
CA LEU A 197 32.01 27.75 27.31
C LEU A 197 33.27 28.58 27.03
N ILE A 198 34.43 27.92 26.88
CA ILE A 198 35.72 28.54 26.56
C ILE A 198 35.75 29.10 25.13
N ILE A 199 35.08 28.43 24.19
CA ILE A 199 35.07 28.82 22.77
C ILE A 199 34.11 30.01 22.52
N ASN A 200 33.01 30.08 23.26
CA ASN A 200 31.95 31.08 23.04
C ASN A 200 32.13 32.39 23.83
N ASN A 201 32.97 32.41 24.88
CA ASN A 201 33.23 33.62 25.67
C ASN A 201 34.59 34.25 25.35
N LYS A 202 34.58 35.50 24.86
CA LYS A 202 35.78 36.31 24.59
C LYS A 202 36.52 36.83 25.84
N ASN A 203 36.04 36.52 27.04
CA ASN A 203 36.66 36.95 28.30
C ASN A 203 37.37 35.78 28.95
N ASN A 204 38.64 35.69 28.61
CA ASN A 204 39.61 34.65 28.94
C ASN A 204 39.84 34.49 30.47
N GLN A 205 38.99 33.73 31.16
CA GLN A 205 39.26 33.33 32.55
C GLN A 205 38.79 31.89 32.82
N ILE A 206 39.51 30.91 32.28
CA ILE A 206 39.70 29.66 33.02
C ILE A 206 40.81 29.95 34.01
N ASN A 207 40.52 29.85 35.30
CA ASN A 207 41.58 29.99 36.29
C ASN A 207 42.51 28.76 36.19
N HIS A 208 43.83 28.96 36.20
CA HIS A 208 44.79 27.84 36.14
C HIS A 208 44.55 26.84 37.30
N GLU A 209 44.09 27.36 38.42
CA GLU A 209 43.68 26.59 39.60
C GLU A 209 42.50 25.65 39.31
N ASP A 210 41.54 26.05 38.46
CA ASP A 210 40.38 25.21 38.12
C ASP A 210 40.77 24.06 37.19
N LEU A 211 41.77 24.27 36.31
CA LEU A 211 42.31 23.20 35.47
C LEU A 211 43.04 22.14 36.30
N ILE A 212 43.81 22.58 37.30
CA ILE A 212 44.47 21.68 38.24
C ILE A 212 43.43 20.91 39.05
N LEU A 213 42.37 21.58 39.48
CA LEU A 213 41.27 20.98 40.24
C LEU A 213 40.47 19.97 39.40
N LEU A 214 40.17 20.28 38.14
CA LEU A 214 39.56 19.34 37.18
C LEU A 214 40.46 18.12 36.92
N GLN A 215 41.76 18.33 36.73
CA GLN A 215 42.72 17.24 36.52
C GLN A 215 42.78 16.32 37.74
N ARG A 216 42.72 16.90 38.95
CA ARG A 216 42.67 16.14 40.20
C ARG A 216 41.37 15.36 40.35
N LEU A 217 40.23 15.97 40.03
CA LEU A 217 38.92 15.31 40.05
C LEU A 217 38.83 14.16 39.01
N GLN A 218 39.35 14.37 37.80
CA GLN A 218 39.45 13.32 36.78
C GLN A 218 40.31 12.15 37.23
N THR A 219 41.39 12.42 37.97
CA THR A 219 42.28 11.38 38.50
C THR A 219 41.60 10.60 39.64
N GLU A 220 40.91 11.30 40.54
CA GLU A 220 40.22 10.71 41.70
C GLU A 220 39.02 9.84 41.31
N PHE A 221 38.30 10.21 40.25
CA PHE A 221 37.11 9.50 39.75
C PHE A 221 37.36 8.78 38.43
N GLN A 222 38.62 8.46 38.13
CA GLN A 222 39.00 7.87 36.84
C GLN A 222 38.28 6.55 36.58
N GLU A 223 38.15 5.70 37.60
CA GLU A 223 37.49 4.39 37.50
C GLU A 223 35.98 4.55 37.25
N GLU A 224 35.32 5.45 37.98
CA GLU A 224 33.89 5.72 37.85
C GLU A 224 33.56 6.39 36.52
N LEU A 225 34.41 7.31 36.03
CA LEU A 225 34.28 7.93 34.71
C LEU A 225 34.46 6.90 33.59
N GLN A 226 35.43 5.98 33.72
CA GLN A 226 35.60 4.88 32.77
C GLN A 226 34.41 3.92 32.76
N GLN A 227 33.87 3.57 33.93
CA GLN A 227 32.67 2.74 34.01
C GLN A 227 31.43 3.44 33.42
N LEU A 228 31.30 4.76 33.62
CA LEU A 228 30.23 5.55 33.02
C LEU A 228 30.35 5.54 31.49
N GLN A 229 31.54 5.75 30.94
CA GLN A 229 31.82 5.65 29.50
C GLN A 229 31.52 4.26 28.95
N GLN A 230 31.94 3.19 29.63
CA GLN A 230 31.62 1.81 29.22
C GLN A 230 30.12 1.51 29.27
N ARG A 231 29.39 2.05 30.25
CA ARG A 231 27.93 1.94 30.31
C ARG A 231 27.25 2.70 29.17
N VAL A 232 27.72 3.89 28.84
CA VAL A 232 27.25 4.66 27.69
C VAL A 232 27.51 3.89 26.41
N GLU A 233 28.73 3.38 26.18
CA GLU A 233 29.07 2.59 24.99
C GLU A 233 28.23 1.29 24.90
N LYS A 234 27.98 0.63 26.04
CA LYS A 234 27.10 -0.56 26.10
C LYS A 234 25.64 -0.21 25.82
N LEU A 235 25.16 0.93 26.31
CA LEU A 235 23.80 1.41 26.05
C LEU A 235 23.63 1.88 24.60
N GLU A 236 24.63 2.54 24.02
CA GLU A 236 24.70 2.88 22.60
C GLU A 236 24.69 1.61 21.75
N LYS A 237 25.57 0.63 22.04
CA LYS A 237 25.56 -0.68 21.35
C LYS A 237 24.22 -1.41 21.49
N ARG A 238 23.59 -1.39 22.66
CA ARG A 238 22.24 -1.96 22.85
C ARG A 238 21.18 -1.18 22.07
N THR A 239 21.29 0.14 22.03
CA THR A 239 20.38 1.00 21.25
C THR A 239 20.55 0.74 19.75
N ASP A 240 21.77 0.56 19.28
CA ASP A 240 22.06 0.22 17.89
C ASP A 240 21.59 -1.20 17.56
N GLN A 241 21.79 -2.18 18.44
CA GLN A 241 21.23 -3.53 18.28
C GLN A 241 19.70 -3.53 18.29
N LEU A 242 19.06 -2.73 19.15
CA LEU A 242 17.60 -2.59 19.18
C LEU A 242 17.07 -1.87 17.93
N ARG A 243 17.78 -0.87 17.42
CA ARG A 243 17.48 -0.24 16.12
C ARG A 243 17.65 -1.22 14.96
N ALA A 244 18.66 -2.09 15.01
CA ALA A 244 18.91 -3.09 13.96
C ALA A 244 17.90 -4.25 13.97
N ASN A 245 17.30 -4.57 15.12
CA ASN A 245 16.42 -5.74 15.31
C ASN A 245 14.93 -5.41 15.52
N GLN A 246 14.50 -4.17 15.30
CA GLN A 246 13.07 -3.90 15.11
C GLN A 246 12.65 -4.42 13.73
N PHE A 247 11.46 -5.01 13.63
CA PHE A 247 10.81 -5.34 12.35
C PHE A 247 11.00 -4.16 11.39
N SER A 248 11.71 -4.40 10.28
CA SER A 248 12.23 -3.44 9.29
C SER A 248 11.87 -1.96 9.51
N PRO A 249 12.84 -1.03 9.74
CA PRO A 249 12.57 0.40 9.96
C PRO A 249 11.92 1.14 8.77
N THR A 250 11.58 0.42 7.71
CA THR A 250 11.05 0.89 6.44
C THR A 250 9.64 0.37 6.14
N THR A 251 9.07 -0.50 6.98
CA THR A 251 7.70 -0.97 6.79
C THR A 251 6.72 0.10 7.22
N ARG A 252 5.91 0.60 6.28
CA ARG A 252 4.79 1.49 6.55
C ARG A 252 3.48 0.75 6.30
N LEU A 253 2.51 0.93 7.19
CA LEU A 253 1.15 0.48 6.99
C LEU A 253 0.37 1.62 6.34
N PHE A 254 -0.34 1.31 5.27
CA PHE A 254 -1.38 2.17 4.71
C PHE A 254 -2.65 1.36 4.58
N GLY A 255 -3.79 1.95 4.86
CA GLY A 255 -5.05 1.24 4.81
C GLY A 255 -6.24 2.10 4.44
N GLN A 256 -7.29 1.42 3.97
CA GLN A 256 -8.61 2.00 3.86
C GLN A 256 -9.66 1.07 4.47
N ALA A 257 -10.61 1.65 5.20
CA ALA A 257 -11.81 0.98 5.66
C ALA A 257 -13.03 1.68 5.08
N ILE A 258 -13.84 0.92 4.36
CA ILE A 258 -15.04 1.38 3.70
C ILE A 258 -16.24 0.81 4.43
N PHE A 259 -17.16 1.68 4.84
CA PHE A 259 -18.49 1.32 5.31
C PHE A 259 -19.51 1.87 4.32
N SER A 260 -20.51 1.08 3.97
CA SER A 260 -21.51 1.50 3.00
C SER A 260 -22.91 1.13 3.42
N ILE A 261 -23.85 2.04 3.17
CA ILE A 261 -25.27 1.73 3.09
C ILE A 261 -25.63 1.77 1.61
N GLN A 262 -26.22 0.71 1.08
CA GLN A 262 -26.54 0.60 -0.34
C GLN A 262 -27.82 -0.16 -0.57
N GLY A 263 -28.44 0.06 -1.71
CA GLY A 263 -29.63 -0.67 -2.10
C GLY A 263 -29.94 -0.57 -3.58
N THR A 264 -30.82 -1.45 -4.01
CA THR A 264 -31.32 -1.52 -5.38
C THR A 264 -32.82 -1.29 -5.40
N ASN A 265 -33.37 -0.90 -6.55
CA ASN A 265 -34.82 -0.89 -6.75
C ASN A 265 -35.38 -2.32 -6.88
N SER A 266 -36.69 -2.46 -6.70
CA SER A 266 -37.40 -3.64 -7.18
C SER A 266 -37.35 -3.65 -8.71
N THR A 267 -36.84 -4.72 -9.29
CA THR A 267 -36.61 -4.85 -10.73
C THR A 267 -36.98 -6.25 -11.17
N ASN A 268 -37.70 -6.38 -12.28
CA ASN A 268 -37.93 -7.67 -12.91
C ASN A 268 -36.87 -7.91 -13.98
N VAL A 269 -36.30 -9.11 -13.96
CA VAL A 269 -35.20 -9.52 -14.84
C VAL A 269 -35.64 -10.80 -15.54
N ASP A 270 -35.80 -10.68 -16.85
CA ASP A 270 -35.86 -11.73 -17.84
C ASP A 270 -34.42 -12.12 -18.23
N LEU A 271 -34.01 -13.30 -17.74
CA LEU A 271 -32.70 -13.87 -18.04
C LEU A 271 -32.67 -14.55 -19.40
N PHE A 272 -33.81 -15.06 -19.85
CA PHE A 272 -33.95 -15.86 -21.04
C PHE A 272 -34.98 -15.19 -21.95
N PRO A 273 -34.56 -14.34 -22.91
CA PRO A 273 -35.45 -13.51 -23.74
C PRO A 273 -36.24 -14.32 -24.78
N ARG A 274 -36.84 -15.46 -24.38
CA ARG A 274 -37.64 -16.37 -25.18
C ARG A 274 -39.10 -15.93 -25.23
N ASP A 275 -39.62 -15.46 -24.10
CA ASP A 275 -41.05 -15.13 -23.94
C ASP A 275 -41.31 -13.74 -23.34
N GLY A 276 -40.26 -13.03 -22.91
CA GLY A 276 -40.39 -11.70 -22.30
C GLY A 276 -40.97 -11.76 -20.88
N ILE A 277 -41.00 -12.94 -20.25
CA ILE A 277 -41.55 -13.15 -18.91
C ILE A 277 -40.40 -13.17 -17.90
N PRO A 278 -40.33 -12.21 -16.96
CA PRO A 278 -39.25 -12.19 -15.99
C PRO A 278 -39.20 -13.42 -15.09
N GLU A 279 -38.07 -14.15 -15.08
CA GLU A 279 -37.83 -15.27 -14.15
C GLU A 279 -37.34 -14.83 -12.78
N ARG A 280 -36.69 -13.66 -12.71
CA ARG A 280 -36.16 -13.10 -11.47
C ARG A 280 -36.91 -11.84 -11.11
N ARG A 281 -37.44 -11.81 -9.90
CA ARG A 281 -38.11 -10.63 -9.33
C ARG A 281 -37.32 -10.13 -8.15
N GLY A 282 -36.68 -8.98 -8.34
CA GLY A 282 -35.95 -8.29 -7.28
C GLY A 282 -36.88 -7.48 -6.41
N GLN A 283 -36.63 -7.55 -5.11
CA GLN A 283 -37.19 -6.64 -4.14
C GLN A 283 -36.12 -5.64 -3.74
N ALA A 284 -36.53 -4.38 -3.55
CA ALA A 284 -35.65 -3.37 -3.00
C ALA A 284 -35.16 -3.80 -1.63
N ASN A 285 -33.85 -3.98 -1.50
CA ASN A 285 -33.21 -4.37 -0.25
C ASN A 285 -32.14 -3.33 0.09
N LEU A 286 -32.19 -2.84 1.32
CA LEU A 286 -31.17 -1.99 1.89
C LEU A 286 -30.19 -2.87 2.66
N THR A 287 -28.90 -2.72 2.38
CA THR A 287 -27.84 -3.45 3.05
C THR A 287 -26.83 -2.49 3.66
N PHE A 288 -26.19 -2.94 4.74
CA PHE A 288 -25.06 -2.27 5.36
C PHE A 288 -23.86 -3.23 5.31
N ALA A 289 -22.74 -2.76 4.78
CA ALA A 289 -21.58 -3.61 4.54
C ALA A 289 -20.26 -2.88 4.82
N ASN A 290 -19.19 -3.67 4.92
CA ASN A 290 -17.84 -3.19 5.11
C ASN A 290 -16.86 -3.85 4.13
N SER A 291 -15.82 -3.10 3.75
CA SER A 291 -14.63 -3.59 3.04
C SER A 291 -13.40 -2.89 3.61
N VAL A 292 -12.42 -3.68 4.04
CA VAL A 292 -11.16 -3.19 4.61
C VAL A 292 -10.03 -3.71 3.73
N GLN A 293 -9.09 -2.81 3.41
CA GLN A 293 -7.87 -3.12 2.68
C GLN A 293 -6.70 -2.52 3.45
N LEU A 294 -5.74 -3.35 3.81
CA LEU A 294 -4.51 -2.98 4.50
C LEU A 294 -3.34 -3.33 3.59
N THR A 295 -2.31 -2.49 3.56
CA THR A 295 -1.11 -2.73 2.77
C THR A 295 0.11 -2.41 3.61
N LEU A 296 0.98 -3.39 3.77
CA LEU A 296 2.30 -3.23 4.37
C LEU A 296 3.29 -2.97 3.23
N ALA A 297 3.83 -1.77 3.19
CA ALA A 297 4.83 -1.30 2.25
C ALA A 297 6.21 -1.39 2.91
N THR A 298 7.02 -2.37 2.55
CA THR A 298 8.35 -2.61 3.13
C THR A 298 9.46 -2.33 2.11
N SER A 299 10.50 -1.59 2.49
CA SER A 299 11.65 -1.33 1.62
C SER A 299 12.95 -1.89 2.23
N PHE A 300 13.77 -2.61 1.48
CA PHE A 300 15.02 -3.16 1.99
C PHE A 300 16.23 -2.30 1.63
N THR A 301 16.15 -1.56 0.52
CA THR A 301 17.25 -0.73 -0.01
C THR A 301 16.89 0.76 -0.12
N GLY A 302 15.63 1.13 0.12
CA GLY A 302 15.10 2.48 -0.12
C GLY A 302 14.72 2.75 -1.57
N LYS A 303 15.01 1.82 -2.50
CA LYS A 303 14.65 1.90 -3.93
C LYS A 303 13.78 0.73 -4.40
N ASP A 304 13.45 -0.16 -3.48
CA ASP A 304 12.61 -1.33 -3.67
C ASP A 304 11.38 -1.25 -2.74
N LEU A 305 10.36 -2.04 -3.08
CA LEU A 305 9.11 -2.07 -2.36
C LEU A 305 8.50 -3.47 -2.41
N LEU A 306 8.42 -4.14 -1.26
CA LEU A 306 7.58 -5.29 -1.03
C LEU A 306 6.22 -4.82 -0.52
N LEU A 307 5.18 -5.09 -1.30
CA LEU A 307 3.79 -4.86 -0.93
C LEU A 307 3.18 -6.17 -0.44
N THR A 308 2.66 -6.15 0.79
CA THR A 308 1.82 -7.21 1.35
C THR A 308 0.44 -6.62 1.60
N GLY A 309 -0.50 -6.93 0.71
CA GLY A 309 -1.89 -6.50 0.77
C GLY A 309 -2.76 -7.54 1.47
N LEU A 310 -3.59 -7.07 2.39
CA LEU A 310 -4.58 -7.86 3.10
C LEU A 310 -5.95 -7.21 2.90
N SER A 311 -6.97 -8.02 2.66
CA SER A 311 -8.34 -7.54 2.53
C SER A 311 -9.33 -8.37 3.32
N ALA A 312 -10.40 -7.73 3.77
CA ALA A 312 -11.53 -8.39 4.40
C ALA A 312 -12.82 -7.63 4.08
N GLY A 313 -13.93 -8.32 3.88
CA GLY A 313 -15.22 -7.67 3.66
C GLY A 313 -16.38 -8.66 3.71
N ASN A 314 -17.59 -8.12 3.78
CA ASN A 314 -18.83 -8.89 3.79
C ASN A 314 -19.80 -8.48 2.68
N LEU A 315 -19.30 -7.73 1.68
CA LEU A 315 -20.12 -7.22 0.59
C LEU A 315 -20.06 -8.16 -0.62
N ALA A 316 -21.10 -8.97 -0.77
CA ALA A 316 -21.38 -9.71 -2.01
C ALA A 316 -21.92 -8.76 -3.11
N SER A 317 -22.27 -9.31 -4.28
CA SER A 317 -22.86 -8.50 -5.36
C SER A 317 -24.12 -7.77 -4.89
N THR A 318 -24.15 -6.46 -5.10
CA THR A 318 -25.28 -5.58 -4.77
C THR A 318 -26.47 -5.82 -5.70
N ALA A 319 -26.22 -6.35 -6.89
CA ALA A 319 -27.22 -6.67 -7.91
C ALA A 319 -27.15 -8.15 -8.34
N PRO A 320 -27.35 -9.11 -7.42
CA PRO A 320 -27.11 -10.53 -7.68
C PRO A 320 -28.09 -11.16 -8.69
N LEU A 321 -29.15 -10.43 -9.02
CA LEU A 321 -30.16 -10.85 -9.99
C LEU A 321 -29.71 -10.64 -11.43
N ILE A 322 -28.78 -9.70 -11.67
CA ILE A 322 -28.23 -9.38 -12.97
C ILE A 322 -27.08 -10.34 -13.27
N PHE A 323 -27.19 -11.10 -14.36
CA PHE A 323 -26.22 -12.14 -14.70
C PHE A 323 -24.83 -11.56 -15.02
N THR A 324 -24.81 -10.45 -15.75
CA THR A 324 -23.60 -9.76 -16.22
C THR A 324 -22.91 -8.90 -15.14
N ASN A 325 -23.43 -8.91 -13.90
CA ASN A 325 -22.88 -8.14 -12.79
C ASN A 325 -22.72 -6.63 -13.10
N MET A 326 -23.54 -6.07 -14.00
CA MET A 326 -23.43 -4.65 -14.37
C MET A 326 -23.69 -3.72 -13.17
N GLY A 327 -24.45 -4.18 -12.17
CA GLY A 327 -24.76 -3.43 -10.94
C GLY A 327 -23.69 -3.45 -9.85
N ARG A 328 -22.46 -3.91 -10.16
CA ARG A 328 -21.39 -4.10 -9.19
C ARG A 328 -20.84 -2.77 -8.66
N LEU A 329 -20.73 -2.63 -7.34
CA LEU A 329 -20.00 -1.53 -6.70
C LEU A 329 -18.47 -1.75 -6.78
N SER A 330 -17.68 -0.67 -6.72
CA SER A 330 -16.22 -0.71 -6.86
C SER A 330 -15.47 -1.28 -5.65
N PHE A 331 -16.16 -1.39 -4.52
CA PHE A 331 -15.61 -1.86 -3.23
C PHE A 331 -16.27 -3.15 -2.76
N GLU A 332 -16.96 -3.87 -3.64
CA GLU A 332 -17.49 -5.20 -3.32
C GLU A 332 -16.35 -6.19 -3.07
N SER A 333 -16.34 -6.74 -1.87
CA SER A 333 -15.41 -7.76 -1.41
C SER A 333 -16.14 -8.60 -0.38
N ASN A 334 -16.32 -9.89 -0.67
CA ASN A 334 -16.91 -10.82 0.26
C ASN A 334 -15.90 -11.91 0.59
N THR A 335 -15.30 -11.79 1.78
CA THR A 335 -14.43 -12.79 2.38
C THR A 335 -15.05 -13.37 3.64
N GLU A 336 -16.35 -13.12 3.87
CA GLU A 336 -17.04 -13.40 5.13
C GLU A 336 -16.33 -12.74 6.33
N ASN A 337 -15.74 -11.57 6.11
CA ASN A 337 -14.85 -10.87 7.04
C ASN A 337 -13.59 -11.64 7.46
N ASN A 338 -13.23 -12.74 6.78
CA ASN A 338 -11.94 -13.38 6.95
C ASN A 338 -10.85 -12.55 6.26
N LEU A 339 -9.67 -12.52 6.87
CA LEU A 339 -8.51 -11.82 6.32
C LEU A 339 -7.89 -12.66 5.20
N VAL A 340 -7.81 -12.10 3.99
CA VAL A 340 -7.20 -12.75 2.84
C VAL A 340 -6.05 -11.92 2.27
N LEU A 341 -5.01 -12.60 1.82
CA LEU A 341 -3.90 -11.98 1.10
C LEU A 341 -4.36 -11.66 -0.34
N ASN A 342 -4.33 -10.39 -0.73
CA ASN A 342 -4.74 -9.96 -2.08
C ASN A 342 -3.59 -9.35 -2.89
N ASP A 343 -2.49 -8.96 -2.26
CA ASP A 343 -1.27 -8.51 -2.92
C ASP A 343 -0.05 -9.11 -2.20
N LEU A 344 0.87 -9.67 -2.98
CA LEU A 344 2.19 -10.07 -2.52
C LEU A 344 3.14 -9.87 -3.70
N SER A 345 3.58 -8.63 -3.86
CA SER A 345 4.40 -8.20 -4.98
C SER A 345 5.64 -7.46 -4.52
N TYR A 346 6.76 -7.76 -5.18
CA TYR A 346 8.04 -7.10 -4.99
C TYR A 346 8.38 -6.26 -6.22
N ARG A 347 8.65 -4.99 -5.98
CA ARG A 347 8.96 -3.98 -6.99
C ARG A 347 10.38 -3.49 -6.76
N PHE A 348 11.18 -3.45 -7.82
CA PHE A 348 12.55 -2.94 -7.74
C PHE A 348 12.94 -2.26 -9.04
N SER A 349 13.82 -1.27 -8.93
CA SER A 349 14.35 -0.55 -10.09
C SER A 349 15.59 -1.25 -10.63
N VAL A 350 15.64 -1.51 -11.94
CA VAL A 350 16.82 -2.04 -12.65
C VAL A 350 17.72 -0.90 -13.12
N SER A 351 17.13 0.24 -13.45
CA SER A 351 17.78 1.51 -13.76
C SER A 351 16.91 2.67 -13.26
N ASP A 352 17.37 3.90 -13.43
CA ASP A 352 16.61 5.10 -13.02
C ASP A 352 15.27 5.29 -13.76
N ASN A 353 15.06 4.55 -14.86
CA ASN A 353 13.88 4.66 -15.71
C ASN A 353 13.16 3.32 -15.96
N LEU A 354 13.64 2.20 -15.40
CA LEU A 354 13.05 0.87 -15.60
C LEU A 354 12.79 0.20 -14.25
N GLY A 355 11.52 -0.04 -13.95
CA GLY A 355 11.06 -0.81 -12.80
C GLY A 355 10.55 -2.19 -13.21
N ILE A 356 10.77 -3.18 -12.36
CA ILE A 356 10.22 -4.54 -12.48
C ILE A 356 9.30 -4.80 -11.29
N VAL A 357 8.20 -5.50 -11.55
CA VAL A 357 7.30 -6.06 -10.53
C VAL A 357 7.22 -7.57 -10.71
N VAL A 358 7.33 -8.31 -9.61
CA VAL A 358 7.12 -9.76 -9.58
C VAL A 358 6.33 -10.11 -8.34
N GLY A 359 5.37 -11.03 -8.45
CA GLY A 359 4.53 -11.35 -7.30
C GLY A 359 3.64 -12.56 -7.55
N THR A 360 3.25 -13.21 -6.46
CA THR A 360 2.31 -14.35 -6.50
C THR A 360 0.86 -13.91 -6.36
N ALA A 361 0.64 -12.67 -5.91
CA ALA A 361 -0.66 -12.00 -5.84
C ALA A 361 -0.48 -10.51 -6.18
N GLY A 362 -1.52 -9.84 -6.68
CA GLY A 362 -1.52 -8.41 -7.00
C GLY A 362 -0.86 -8.01 -8.32
N VAL A 363 -0.31 -8.94 -9.11
CA VAL A 363 0.38 -8.62 -10.39
C VAL A 363 -0.51 -8.96 -11.58
N ASN A 364 -1.15 -7.95 -12.15
CA ASN A 364 -2.10 -8.05 -13.26
C ASN A 364 -2.18 -6.71 -14.02
N PRO A 365 -2.87 -6.63 -15.18
CA PRO A 365 -2.90 -5.40 -15.97
C PRO A 365 -3.44 -4.18 -15.21
N ILE A 366 -4.48 -4.35 -14.38
CA ILE A 366 -5.09 -3.25 -13.63
C ILE A 366 -4.16 -2.65 -12.57
N ASN A 367 -3.26 -3.44 -11.98
CA ASN A 367 -2.32 -2.99 -10.95
C ASN A 367 -0.93 -2.62 -11.48
N THR A 368 -0.55 -3.13 -12.65
CA THR A 368 0.77 -2.87 -13.26
C THR A 368 0.74 -1.69 -14.23
N PHE A 369 -0.38 -1.47 -14.93
CA PHE A 369 -0.49 -0.38 -15.88
C PHE A 369 -0.86 0.93 -15.19
N ARG A 370 -0.18 2.02 -15.54
CA ARG A 370 -0.44 3.37 -14.99
C ARG A 370 -1.89 3.79 -15.21
N GLY A 371 -2.47 4.38 -14.16
CA GLY A 371 -3.84 4.89 -14.13
C GLY A 371 -3.96 6.21 -14.87
N ILE A 372 -5.07 6.41 -15.60
CA ILE A 372 -5.33 7.65 -16.36
C ILE A 372 -6.70 8.24 -16.00
N ASN A 373 -7.64 7.38 -15.58
CA ASN A 373 -8.98 7.84 -15.27
C ASN A 373 -9.00 8.45 -13.86
N PRO A 374 -9.29 9.75 -13.69
CA PRO A 374 -9.34 10.39 -12.37
C PRO A 374 -10.48 9.86 -11.47
N LEU A 375 -11.39 9.05 -12.02
CA LEU A 375 -12.49 8.44 -11.28
C LEU A 375 -12.16 7.04 -10.74
N GLU A 376 -10.93 6.55 -10.93
CA GLU A 376 -10.49 5.26 -10.40
C GLU A 376 -10.21 5.29 -8.87
N GLY A 377 -10.20 4.11 -8.25
CA GLY A 377 -10.12 3.90 -6.81
C GLY A 377 -11.46 3.49 -6.18
N SER A 378 -11.41 2.42 -5.37
CA SER A 378 -12.56 1.82 -4.68
C SER A 378 -13.12 2.66 -3.52
N GLY A 379 -12.26 3.37 -2.79
CA GLY A 379 -12.64 4.47 -1.86
C GLY A 379 -12.60 5.85 -2.51
N ASP A 380 -11.80 5.91 -3.58
CA ASP A 380 -11.44 6.95 -4.55
C ASP A 380 -12.50 7.84 -5.17
N GLY A 381 -13.09 7.23 -6.20
CA GLY A 381 -13.83 7.90 -7.24
C GLY A 381 -15.18 7.22 -7.39
N ALA A 382 -15.45 6.73 -8.60
CA ALA A 382 -16.73 6.14 -8.96
C ALA A 382 -17.18 5.07 -7.97
N ILE A 383 -18.49 5.02 -7.72
CA ILE A 383 -19.08 4.02 -6.84
C ILE A 383 -19.30 2.69 -7.56
N SER A 384 -19.48 2.70 -8.89
CA SER A 384 -19.55 1.47 -9.67
C SER A 384 -18.17 0.93 -10.04
N GLN A 385 -18.07 -0.38 -10.20
CA GLN A 385 -16.87 -1.02 -10.77
C GLN A 385 -16.65 -0.58 -12.22
N PHE A 386 -17.73 -0.35 -12.98
CA PHE A 386 -17.68 0.08 -14.37
C PHE A 386 -16.98 1.43 -14.53
N GLY A 387 -17.21 2.39 -13.64
CA GLY A 387 -16.63 3.73 -13.72
C GLY A 387 -15.12 3.82 -13.48
N GLN A 388 -14.48 2.73 -13.04
CA GLN A 388 -13.09 2.70 -12.56
C GLN A 388 -12.08 2.77 -13.70
N ARG A 389 -11.91 1.67 -14.44
CA ARG A 389 -11.01 1.56 -15.59
C ARG A 389 -11.68 0.70 -16.65
N ASN A 390 -11.13 0.73 -17.86
CA ASN A 390 -11.62 -0.10 -18.96
C ASN A 390 -11.70 -1.59 -18.53
N PRO A 391 -12.89 -2.23 -18.54
CA PRO A 391 -13.07 -3.62 -18.13
C PRO A 391 -12.17 -4.64 -18.82
N ILE A 392 -11.65 -4.33 -20.02
CA ILE A 392 -10.72 -5.25 -20.71
C ILE A 392 -9.42 -5.47 -19.92
N LEU A 393 -9.05 -4.57 -19.02
CA LEU A 393 -7.87 -4.71 -18.15
C LEU A 393 -8.04 -5.81 -17.07
N ASN A 394 -9.27 -6.27 -16.82
CA ASN A 394 -9.53 -7.38 -15.89
C ASN A 394 -9.54 -8.74 -16.60
N ILE A 395 -9.48 -8.78 -17.94
CA ILE A 395 -9.52 -10.04 -18.69
C ILE A 395 -8.44 -11.00 -18.16
N GLY A 396 -8.87 -12.24 -17.93
CA GLY A 396 -7.99 -13.32 -17.52
C GLY A 396 -7.90 -13.58 -16.01
N ASN A 397 -8.55 -12.77 -15.16
CA ASN A 397 -8.54 -12.93 -13.69
C ASN A 397 -7.12 -13.10 -13.11
N GLY A 398 -6.13 -12.42 -13.70
CA GLY A 398 -4.73 -12.58 -13.32
C GLY A 398 -4.49 -12.22 -11.85
N THR A 399 -3.80 -13.09 -11.11
CA THR A 399 -3.47 -12.88 -9.70
C THR A 399 -1.98 -12.66 -9.49
N GLY A 400 -1.11 -13.40 -10.18
CA GLY A 400 0.34 -13.29 -10.00
C GLY A 400 1.12 -13.48 -11.28
N GLY A 401 2.34 -12.96 -11.31
CA GLY A 401 3.21 -12.99 -12.47
C GLY A 401 4.32 -11.96 -12.39
N ILE A 402 4.69 -11.41 -13.56
CA ILE A 402 5.79 -10.45 -13.72
C ILE A 402 5.37 -9.31 -14.63
N GLY A 403 5.84 -8.11 -14.37
CA GLY A 403 5.65 -6.95 -15.21
C GLY A 403 6.81 -5.97 -15.14
N PHE A 404 6.75 -4.95 -15.97
CA PHE A 404 7.71 -3.86 -15.99
C PHE A 404 7.02 -2.53 -16.25
N ASP A 405 7.63 -1.44 -15.80
CA ASP A 405 7.31 -0.08 -16.17
C ASP A 405 8.59 0.61 -16.65
N TRP A 406 8.60 1.02 -17.91
CA TRP A 406 9.73 1.70 -18.53
C TRP A 406 9.34 3.13 -18.91
N GLN A 407 9.92 4.09 -18.21
CA GLN A 407 9.82 5.51 -18.56
C GLN A 407 10.80 5.84 -19.68
N ILE A 408 10.33 5.78 -20.92
CA ILE A 408 11.13 6.06 -22.12
C ILE A 408 11.55 7.54 -22.15
N SER A 409 10.65 8.43 -21.71
CA SER A 409 10.89 9.87 -21.51
C SER A 409 9.90 10.42 -20.48
N ASP A 410 10.04 11.69 -20.10
CA ASP A 410 9.14 12.36 -19.16
C ASP A 410 7.65 12.34 -19.56
N ARG A 411 7.34 12.07 -20.83
CA ARG A 411 5.97 12.07 -21.38
C ARG A 411 5.54 10.76 -22.01
N ILE A 412 6.41 9.74 -22.00
CA ILE A 412 6.14 8.46 -22.66
C ILE A 412 6.63 7.34 -21.76
N SER A 413 5.72 6.42 -21.40
CA SER A 413 6.06 5.21 -20.67
C SER A 413 5.43 3.97 -21.29
N LEU A 414 6.16 2.87 -21.23
CA LEU A 414 5.74 1.57 -21.71
C LEU A 414 5.66 0.61 -20.52
N GLN A 415 4.47 0.09 -20.26
CA GLN A 415 4.24 -0.95 -19.27
C GLN A 415 4.01 -2.28 -19.97
N GLY A 416 4.46 -3.36 -19.34
CA GLY A 416 4.16 -4.73 -19.78
C GLY A 416 3.87 -5.63 -18.59
N VAL A 417 3.02 -6.63 -18.80
CA VAL A 417 2.66 -7.59 -17.75
C VAL A 417 2.38 -8.97 -18.35
N TYR A 418 2.77 -9.99 -17.62
CA TYR A 418 2.32 -11.36 -17.78
C TYR A 418 1.75 -11.82 -16.43
N SER A 419 0.52 -12.35 -16.43
CA SER A 419 -0.20 -12.73 -15.22
C SER A 419 -0.97 -14.02 -15.42
N ALA A 420 -0.85 -14.95 -14.49
CA ALA A 420 -1.62 -16.19 -14.44
C ALA A 420 -2.72 -16.09 -13.38
N GLU A 421 -3.85 -16.79 -13.61
CA GLU A 421 -4.96 -16.79 -12.65
C GLU A 421 -4.61 -17.57 -11.37
N ILE A 422 -3.95 -18.72 -11.51
CA ILE A 422 -3.61 -19.61 -10.38
C ILE A 422 -2.13 -20.02 -10.51
N PRO A 423 -1.18 -19.09 -10.28
CA PRO A 423 0.25 -19.35 -10.48
C PRO A 423 0.83 -20.40 -9.52
N ALA A 424 0.24 -20.57 -8.35
CA ALA A 424 0.71 -21.49 -7.31
C ALA A 424 0.33 -22.96 -7.54
N PHE A 425 -0.48 -23.27 -8.55
CA PHE A 425 -0.95 -24.65 -8.79
C PHE A 425 0.17 -25.54 -9.36
N PRO A 426 0.60 -26.60 -8.65
CA PRO A 426 1.70 -27.46 -9.08
C PRO A 426 1.24 -28.64 -9.96
N GLY A 427 -0.06 -28.73 -10.27
CA GLY A 427 -0.68 -29.88 -10.92
C GLY A 427 -0.55 -29.87 -12.45
N ASN A 428 -1.60 -30.30 -13.13
CA ASN A 428 -1.63 -30.34 -14.59
C ASN A 428 -1.52 -28.93 -15.19
N ILE A 429 -0.51 -28.71 -16.03
CA ILE A 429 -0.28 -27.44 -16.72
C ILE A 429 -1.46 -27.03 -17.63
N ASN A 430 -2.31 -27.95 -18.05
CA ASN A 430 -3.50 -27.60 -18.82
C ASN A 430 -4.63 -27.00 -17.96
N GLN A 431 -4.55 -27.13 -16.62
CA GLN A 431 -5.57 -26.63 -15.69
C GLN A 431 -5.18 -25.29 -15.07
N ALA A 432 -3.92 -25.15 -14.64
CA ALA A 432 -3.40 -23.96 -13.99
C ALA A 432 -1.86 -23.99 -13.90
N GLY A 433 -1.27 -23.01 -13.24
CA GLY A 433 0.18 -22.82 -13.09
C GLY A 433 0.64 -21.52 -13.73
N LEU A 434 1.95 -21.27 -13.73
CA LEU A 434 2.49 -20.01 -14.26
C LEU A 434 2.33 -19.88 -15.78
N PHE A 435 2.44 -20.99 -16.51
CA PHE A 435 2.32 -21.05 -17.99
C PHE A 435 1.13 -21.89 -18.45
N GLY A 436 0.27 -22.23 -17.51
CA GLY A 436 -0.78 -23.23 -17.67
C GLY A 436 -2.16 -22.69 -17.27
N GLY A 437 -3.22 -23.31 -17.79
CA GLY A 437 -4.58 -22.83 -17.58
C GLY A 437 -4.77 -21.41 -18.11
N ARG A 438 -5.44 -20.55 -17.34
CA ARG A 438 -5.71 -19.16 -17.75
C ARG A 438 -4.53 -18.24 -17.46
N TYR A 439 -4.08 -17.52 -18.48
CA TYR A 439 -3.06 -16.47 -18.34
C TYR A 439 -3.31 -15.32 -19.32
N THR A 440 -2.73 -14.16 -18.99
CA THR A 440 -2.86 -12.93 -19.76
C THR A 440 -1.52 -12.23 -19.87
N ALA A 441 -1.16 -11.84 -21.08
CA ALA A 441 -0.02 -11.00 -21.38
C ALA A 441 -0.52 -9.69 -21.98
N GLY A 442 0.03 -8.55 -21.57
CA GLY A 442 -0.39 -7.27 -22.11
C GLY A 442 0.69 -6.22 -22.06
N ALA A 443 0.47 -5.16 -22.83
CA ALA A 443 1.29 -3.96 -22.81
C ALA A 443 0.42 -2.70 -22.86
N GLN A 444 0.85 -1.64 -22.18
CA GLN A 444 0.25 -0.31 -22.25
C GLN A 444 1.31 0.71 -22.64
N LEU A 445 1.01 1.52 -23.64
CA LEU A 445 1.76 2.73 -23.95
C LEU A 445 1.00 3.92 -23.38
N THR A 446 1.61 4.61 -22.43
CA THR A 446 1.08 5.82 -21.81
C THR A 446 1.81 7.04 -22.37
N LEU A 447 1.05 8.06 -22.72
CA LEU A 447 1.48 9.27 -23.40
C LEU A 447 0.90 10.48 -22.67
N ALA A 448 1.71 11.50 -22.44
CA ALA A 448 1.28 12.82 -22.00
C ALA A 448 1.60 13.86 -23.08
N PRO A 449 0.82 13.95 -24.18
CA PRO A 449 1.16 14.83 -25.31
C PRO A 449 1.29 16.31 -24.89
N THR A 450 0.52 16.73 -23.89
CA THR A 450 0.55 18.06 -23.29
C THR A 450 0.52 17.95 -21.77
N ASN A 451 0.73 19.04 -21.04
CA ASN A 451 0.65 19.03 -19.56
C ASN A 451 -0.78 18.77 -19.03
N ASN A 452 -1.78 18.79 -19.92
CA ASN A 452 -3.19 18.72 -19.58
C ASN A 452 -3.89 17.51 -20.19
N ILE A 453 -3.20 16.69 -20.99
CA ILE A 453 -3.79 15.54 -21.67
C ILE A 453 -2.93 14.33 -21.38
N ASP A 454 -3.57 13.32 -20.81
CA ASP A 454 -3.01 11.99 -20.57
C ASP A 454 -3.78 10.99 -21.43
N ALA A 455 -3.05 10.13 -22.14
CA ALA A 455 -3.62 9.15 -23.07
C ALA A 455 -2.90 7.81 -22.90
N GLY A 456 -3.63 6.72 -23.05
CA GLY A 456 -3.09 5.37 -22.96
C GLY A 456 -3.70 4.48 -24.01
N VAL A 457 -2.87 3.66 -24.66
CA VAL A 457 -3.31 2.58 -25.54
C VAL A 457 -2.79 1.28 -24.97
N HIS A 458 -3.67 0.28 -24.83
CA HIS A 458 -3.31 -1.01 -24.26
C HIS A 458 -3.79 -2.16 -25.14
N TYR A 459 -2.99 -3.21 -25.16
CA TYR A 459 -3.26 -4.46 -25.84
C TYR A 459 -3.07 -5.61 -24.86
N LEU A 460 -4.00 -6.55 -24.85
CA LEU A 460 -3.98 -7.75 -24.04
C LEU A 460 -4.22 -8.98 -24.91
N TYR A 461 -3.45 -10.02 -24.65
CA TYR A 461 -3.69 -11.37 -25.10
C TYR A 461 -4.03 -12.21 -23.88
N SER A 462 -5.12 -12.98 -23.94
CA SER A 462 -5.50 -13.90 -22.88
C SER A 462 -5.81 -15.27 -23.45
N HIS A 463 -5.23 -16.30 -22.85
CA HIS A 463 -5.65 -17.68 -23.06
C HIS A 463 -6.53 -18.08 -21.89
N SER A 464 -7.73 -18.59 -22.17
CA SER A 464 -8.66 -19.10 -21.17
C SER A 464 -9.02 -20.56 -21.50
N PRO A 465 -8.95 -21.49 -20.54
CA PRO A 465 -9.33 -22.89 -20.76
C PRO A 465 -10.85 -23.11 -20.85
N ASN A 466 -11.65 -22.05 -20.74
CA ASN A 466 -13.10 -22.06 -20.85
C ASN A 466 -13.62 -20.76 -21.50
N ASP A 467 -14.94 -20.58 -21.51
CA ASP A 467 -15.69 -19.50 -22.16
C ASP A 467 -15.79 -18.19 -21.34
N LEU A 468 -15.14 -18.08 -20.18
CA LEU A 468 -15.18 -16.89 -19.34
C LEU A 468 -14.00 -15.93 -19.63
N LEU A 469 -14.33 -14.68 -19.97
CA LEU A 469 -13.37 -13.59 -20.15
C LEU A 469 -12.80 -13.04 -18.83
N GLY A 470 -13.63 -12.92 -17.79
CA GLY A 470 -13.23 -12.32 -16.51
C GLY A 470 -13.19 -10.79 -16.48
N THR A 471 -13.97 -10.09 -17.30
CA THR A 471 -14.02 -8.60 -17.30
C THR A 471 -14.56 -7.99 -16.00
N GLY A 472 -15.24 -8.78 -15.16
CA GLY A 472 -15.83 -8.39 -13.87
C GLY A 472 -17.20 -7.68 -13.97
N VAL A 473 -17.52 -7.12 -15.14
CA VAL A 473 -18.80 -6.48 -15.48
C VAL A 473 -19.12 -6.70 -16.97
N GLY A 474 -20.41 -6.73 -17.32
CA GLY A 474 -20.90 -6.92 -18.69
C GLY A 474 -20.90 -8.38 -19.15
N ASP A 475 -21.09 -8.61 -20.45
CA ASP A 475 -20.97 -9.91 -21.08
C ASP A 475 -19.53 -10.43 -20.90
N ALA A 476 -19.35 -11.35 -19.96
CA ALA A 476 -18.09 -12.06 -19.72
C ALA A 476 -18.13 -13.52 -20.19
N GLN A 477 -19.33 -14.08 -20.38
CA GLN A 477 -19.51 -15.43 -20.91
C GLN A 477 -19.60 -15.37 -22.44
N LEU A 478 -18.72 -16.09 -23.12
CA LEU A 478 -18.59 -16.04 -24.59
C LEU A 478 -19.52 -17.02 -25.32
N MET A 479 -19.96 -18.08 -24.65
CA MET A 479 -20.70 -19.18 -25.25
C MET A 479 -22.03 -19.44 -24.53
N SER A 480 -22.91 -20.18 -25.21
CA SER A 480 -24.13 -20.70 -24.60
C SER A 480 -23.81 -21.51 -23.33
N PRO A 481 -24.50 -21.30 -22.20
CA PRO A 481 -24.32 -22.09 -20.98
C PRO A 481 -24.75 -23.55 -21.14
N PHE A 482 -25.40 -23.90 -22.25
CA PHE A 482 -25.84 -25.26 -22.55
C PHE A 482 -24.92 -26.00 -23.53
N ALA A 483 -23.86 -25.35 -24.02
CA ALA A 483 -22.89 -25.94 -24.92
C ALA A 483 -21.68 -26.52 -24.17
N ASP A 484 -21.01 -27.49 -24.80
CA ASP A 484 -19.75 -28.01 -24.27
C ASP A 484 -18.69 -26.90 -24.29
N THR A 485 -18.02 -26.71 -23.16
CA THR A 485 -17.02 -25.66 -22.97
C THR A 485 -15.78 -25.92 -23.82
N THR A 486 -15.22 -24.87 -24.42
CA THR A 486 -13.92 -24.92 -25.11
C THR A 486 -13.00 -23.79 -24.61
N ALA A 487 -11.72 -23.92 -24.89
CA ALA A 487 -10.74 -22.89 -24.61
C ALA A 487 -10.81 -21.75 -25.64
N PHE A 488 -10.50 -20.52 -25.21
CA PHE A 488 -10.46 -19.33 -26.04
C PHE A 488 -9.10 -18.64 -25.98
N ASN A 489 -8.70 -18.11 -27.13
CA ASN A 489 -7.66 -17.10 -27.25
C ASN A 489 -8.32 -15.76 -27.55
N THR A 490 -8.12 -14.79 -26.65
CA THR A 490 -8.72 -13.47 -26.73
C THR A 490 -7.65 -12.42 -26.99
N HIS A 491 -7.88 -11.59 -28.00
CA HIS A 491 -7.11 -10.38 -28.24
C HIS A 491 -7.99 -9.18 -27.91
N ALA A 492 -7.54 -8.32 -26.99
CA ALA A 492 -8.26 -7.12 -26.59
C ALA A 492 -7.39 -5.88 -26.82
N VAL A 493 -7.99 -4.83 -27.35
CA VAL A 493 -7.37 -3.52 -27.58
C VAL A 493 -8.25 -2.47 -26.93
N GLY A 494 -7.64 -1.51 -26.24
CA GLY A 494 -8.35 -0.39 -25.68
C GLY A 494 -7.54 0.88 -25.61
N ALA A 495 -8.24 1.97 -25.38
CA ALA A 495 -7.65 3.28 -25.20
C ALA A 495 -8.37 4.05 -24.10
N THR A 496 -7.63 4.93 -23.43
CA THR A 496 -8.12 5.83 -22.39
C THR A 496 -7.55 7.21 -22.64
N VAL A 497 -8.36 8.26 -22.49
CA VAL A 497 -7.93 9.66 -22.56
C VAL A 497 -8.53 10.42 -21.39
N ALA A 498 -7.73 11.24 -20.74
CA ALA A 498 -8.16 12.23 -19.77
C ALA A 498 -7.61 13.61 -20.16
N TRP A 499 -8.48 14.60 -20.17
CA TRP A 499 -8.17 15.99 -20.51
C TRP A 499 -8.56 16.92 -19.36
N ARG A 500 -7.55 17.52 -18.74
CA ARG A 500 -7.68 18.58 -17.76
C ARG A 500 -7.96 19.91 -18.47
N VAL A 501 -9.25 20.17 -18.71
CA VAL A 501 -9.71 21.43 -19.33
C VAL A 501 -9.30 22.63 -18.48
N ASN A 502 -9.47 22.53 -17.16
CA ASN A 502 -8.99 23.47 -16.16
C ASN A 502 -8.83 22.75 -14.79
N PRO A 503 -8.32 23.41 -13.73
CA PRO A 503 -8.12 22.76 -12.43
C PRO A 503 -9.38 22.17 -11.76
N ASN A 504 -10.57 22.57 -12.21
CA ASN A 504 -11.87 22.19 -11.62
C ASN A 504 -12.73 21.34 -12.57
N LEU A 505 -12.23 21.04 -13.78
CA LEU A 505 -12.95 20.26 -14.78
C LEU A 505 -11.98 19.38 -15.57
N GLN A 506 -12.23 18.07 -15.50
CA GLN A 506 -11.58 17.09 -16.35
C GLN A 506 -12.63 16.33 -17.16
N LEU A 507 -12.37 16.15 -18.45
CA LEU A 507 -13.21 15.37 -19.36
C LEU A 507 -12.40 14.20 -19.86
N GLY A 508 -13.04 13.07 -20.13
CA GLY A 508 -12.32 11.94 -20.67
C GLY A 508 -13.21 10.75 -20.95
N GLY A 509 -12.57 9.64 -21.22
CA GLY A 509 -13.25 8.39 -21.48
C GLY A 509 -12.29 7.28 -21.84
N TRP A 510 -12.85 6.09 -21.97
CA TRP A 510 -12.13 4.93 -22.47
C TRP A 510 -13.02 4.10 -23.38
N GLY A 511 -12.39 3.28 -24.22
CA GLY A 511 -13.06 2.35 -25.12
C GLY A 511 -12.26 1.06 -25.27
N GLY A 512 -12.95 -0.05 -25.42
CA GLY A 512 -12.37 -1.39 -25.57
C GLY A 512 -13.07 -2.19 -26.66
N PHE A 513 -12.28 -3.02 -27.34
CA PHE A 513 -12.73 -4.04 -28.27
C PHE A 513 -11.98 -5.34 -27.94
N SER A 514 -12.67 -6.47 -27.96
CA SER A 514 -12.01 -7.77 -27.87
C SER A 514 -12.55 -8.76 -28.90
N SER A 515 -11.67 -9.62 -29.40
CA SER A 515 -11.98 -10.71 -30.31
C SER A 515 -11.47 -12.02 -29.70
N SER A 516 -12.41 -12.90 -29.39
CA SER A 516 -12.18 -14.20 -28.77
C SER A 516 -12.40 -15.30 -29.79
N LYS A 517 -11.39 -16.14 -30.01
CA LYS A 517 -11.44 -17.28 -30.93
C LYS A 517 -11.36 -18.58 -30.13
N PRO A 518 -12.31 -19.51 -30.30
CA PRO A 518 -12.21 -20.83 -29.70
C PRO A 518 -11.09 -21.65 -30.35
N ILE A 519 -10.55 -22.63 -29.62
CA ILE A 519 -9.47 -23.49 -30.12
C ILE A 519 -10.02 -24.68 -30.92
N ASP A 520 -11.08 -25.32 -30.43
CA ASP A 520 -11.62 -26.56 -31.00
C ASP A 520 -12.92 -26.35 -31.80
N LEU A 521 -13.30 -25.09 -32.02
CA LEU A 521 -14.50 -24.70 -32.77
C LEU A 521 -14.13 -23.65 -33.82
N SER A 522 -14.98 -23.51 -34.84
CA SER A 522 -14.85 -22.42 -35.81
C SER A 522 -15.53 -21.14 -35.30
N GLY A 523 -15.16 -20.00 -35.88
CA GLY A 523 -15.79 -18.71 -35.60
C GLY A 523 -15.05 -17.85 -34.58
N SER A 524 -15.70 -16.77 -34.16
CA SER A 524 -15.19 -15.84 -33.16
C SER A 524 -16.32 -15.10 -32.46
N VAL A 525 -16.05 -14.59 -31.27
CA VAL A 525 -16.93 -13.71 -30.50
C VAL A 525 -16.24 -12.36 -30.34
N GLU A 526 -16.94 -11.29 -30.67
CA GLU A 526 -16.45 -9.92 -30.59
C GLU A 526 -17.25 -9.15 -29.55
N THR A 527 -16.54 -8.44 -28.67
CA THR A 527 -17.15 -7.59 -27.65
C THR A 527 -16.67 -6.15 -27.73
N THR A 528 -17.55 -5.21 -27.37
CA THR A 528 -17.23 -3.78 -27.29
C THR A 528 -17.70 -3.18 -25.98
N ASN A 529 -16.99 -2.17 -25.51
CA ASN A 529 -17.33 -1.38 -24.34
C ASN A 529 -16.76 0.02 -24.45
N TRP A 530 -17.42 1.00 -23.83
CA TRP A 530 -16.94 2.38 -23.81
C TRP A 530 -17.57 3.15 -22.66
N MET A 531 -16.89 4.23 -22.24
CA MET A 531 -17.40 5.16 -21.23
C MET A 531 -16.82 6.55 -21.49
N VAL A 532 -17.63 7.57 -21.23
CA VAL A 532 -17.20 8.97 -21.17
C VAL A 532 -17.59 9.56 -19.82
N PHE A 533 -16.76 10.49 -19.33
CA PHE A 533 -16.97 11.11 -18.03
C PHE A 533 -16.68 12.61 -18.04
N ALA A 534 -17.29 13.28 -17.07
CA ALA A 534 -16.91 14.59 -16.58
C ALA A 534 -16.61 14.48 -15.08
N ALA A 535 -15.40 14.84 -14.70
CA ALA A 535 -14.94 14.91 -13.32
C ALA A 535 -14.79 16.37 -12.91
N PHE A 536 -15.21 16.69 -11.69
CA PHE A 536 -15.20 18.03 -11.12
C PHE A 536 -14.36 18.03 -9.83
N PRO A 537 -13.02 18.11 -9.93
CA PRO A 537 -12.17 18.31 -8.76
C PRO A 537 -12.52 19.63 -8.05
N ASN A 538 -12.44 19.61 -6.73
CA ASN A 538 -12.73 20.76 -5.87
C ASN A 538 -14.15 21.33 -6.03
N LEU A 539 -15.12 20.47 -6.39
CA LEU A 539 -16.52 20.89 -6.56
C LEU A 539 -17.12 21.32 -5.22
N LEU A 540 -17.56 22.58 -5.15
CA LEU A 540 -18.05 23.31 -3.96
C LEU A 540 -16.99 23.60 -2.87
N ARG A 541 -16.05 22.68 -2.62
CA ARG A 541 -14.98 22.84 -1.63
C ARG A 541 -13.70 22.12 -2.10
N THR A 542 -12.54 22.68 -1.76
CA THR A 542 -11.24 22.05 -1.98
C THR A 542 -11.20 20.63 -1.37
N GLY A 543 -10.66 19.67 -2.13
CA GLY A 543 -10.58 18.25 -1.76
C GLY A 543 -11.79 17.40 -2.19
N ASN A 544 -12.94 18.02 -2.46
CA ASN A 544 -14.14 17.32 -2.92
C ASN A 544 -14.02 16.89 -4.39
N LEU A 545 -14.75 15.85 -4.77
CA LEU A 545 -14.79 15.36 -6.14
C LEU A 545 -16.23 15.05 -6.55
N GLY A 546 -16.71 15.70 -7.61
CA GLY A 546 -17.94 15.29 -8.29
C GLY A 546 -17.63 14.50 -9.56
N GLY A 547 -18.47 13.55 -9.92
CA GLY A 547 -18.33 12.80 -11.18
C GLY A 547 -19.68 12.49 -11.81
N ILE A 548 -19.72 12.60 -13.14
CA ILE A 548 -20.81 12.11 -13.99
C ILE A 548 -20.19 11.25 -15.07
N LEU A 549 -20.72 10.06 -15.29
CA LEU A 549 -20.25 9.18 -16.35
C LEU A 549 -21.41 8.46 -17.05
N VAL A 550 -21.19 8.16 -18.33
CA VAL A 550 -22.12 7.43 -19.18
C VAL A 550 -21.34 6.45 -20.04
N GLY A 551 -21.83 5.21 -20.17
CA GLY A 551 -21.15 4.23 -21.00
C GLY A 551 -21.93 2.94 -21.22
N GLN A 552 -21.33 2.08 -22.02
CA GLN A 552 -21.81 0.74 -22.32
C GLN A 552 -20.83 -0.28 -21.70
N PRO A 553 -21.29 -1.10 -20.74
CA PRO A 553 -20.57 -2.30 -20.30
C PRO A 553 -20.23 -3.24 -21.47
N PRO A 554 -19.25 -4.17 -21.31
CA PRO A 554 -18.94 -5.17 -22.32
C PRO A 554 -20.18 -5.84 -22.90
N LYS A 555 -20.35 -5.72 -24.21
CA LYS A 555 -21.47 -6.28 -24.99
C LYS A 555 -20.92 -7.17 -26.09
N ILE A 556 -21.46 -8.37 -26.28
CA ILE A 556 -21.20 -9.17 -27.49
C ILE A 556 -21.90 -8.51 -28.69
N THR A 557 -21.12 -7.97 -29.61
CA THR A 557 -21.60 -7.30 -30.84
C THR A 557 -21.68 -8.22 -32.04
N SER A 558 -20.87 -9.27 -32.05
CA SER A 558 -20.86 -10.28 -33.11
C SER A 558 -20.40 -11.60 -32.54
N SER A 559 -21.07 -12.69 -32.90
CA SER A 559 -20.67 -14.05 -32.59
C SER A 559 -20.94 -14.89 -33.83
N THR A 560 -19.91 -15.57 -34.32
CA THR A 560 -19.99 -16.42 -35.51
C THR A 560 -19.69 -17.88 -35.18
N LEU A 561 -19.91 -18.28 -33.92
CA LEU A 561 -19.78 -19.67 -33.50
C LEU A 561 -20.86 -20.52 -34.21
N PRO A 562 -20.69 -21.85 -34.32
CA PRO A 562 -21.73 -22.71 -34.87
C PRO A 562 -23.04 -22.61 -34.08
N ASP A 563 -24.16 -22.93 -34.74
CA ASP A 563 -25.47 -23.03 -34.08
C ASP A 563 -25.38 -23.94 -32.85
N GLY A 564 -26.02 -23.54 -31.75
CA GLY A 564 -25.95 -24.20 -30.44
C GLY A 564 -24.93 -23.61 -29.49
N PHE A 565 -23.89 -22.95 -30.00
CA PHE A 565 -22.75 -22.49 -29.20
C PHE A 565 -22.77 -20.99 -28.89
N ASN A 566 -23.52 -20.18 -29.63
CA ASN A 566 -23.54 -18.73 -29.41
C ASN A 566 -24.27 -18.38 -28.11
N PHE A 567 -23.68 -17.48 -27.32
CA PHE A 567 -24.36 -16.88 -26.18
C PHE A 567 -25.52 -15.96 -26.61
N PRO A 568 -25.40 -15.12 -27.66
CA PRO A 568 -26.58 -14.49 -28.25
C PRO A 568 -27.60 -15.54 -28.68
N ASN A 569 -28.89 -15.28 -28.41
CA ASN A 569 -30.01 -16.18 -28.74
C ASN A 569 -29.88 -17.59 -28.16
N PHE A 570 -29.13 -17.79 -27.06
CA PHE A 570 -28.90 -19.12 -26.49
C PHE A 570 -30.19 -19.82 -26.04
N SER A 571 -31.23 -19.05 -25.67
CA SER A 571 -32.58 -19.56 -25.37
C SER A 571 -33.30 -20.18 -26.58
N ASP A 572 -32.93 -19.76 -27.79
CA ASP A 572 -33.51 -20.18 -29.08
C ASP A 572 -32.54 -21.03 -29.90
N GLY A 573 -31.60 -21.71 -29.22
CA GLY A 573 -30.64 -22.61 -29.84
C GLY A 573 -29.31 -21.97 -30.21
N GLY A 574 -29.00 -20.76 -29.77
CA GLY A 574 -27.65 -20.17 -29.83
C GLY A 574 -27.16 -19.93 -31.25
N THR A 575 -27.86 -19.08 -32.00
CA THR A 575 -27.56 -18.75 -33.40
C THR A 575 -26.51 -17.63 -33.55
N PRO A 576 -25.74 -17.61 -34.65
CA PRO A 576 -24.81 -16.52 -34.96
C PRO A 576 -25.48 -15.15 -34.93
N GLY A 577 -24.80 -14.18 -34.32
CA GLY A 577 -25.29 -12.81 -34.19
C GLY A 577 -24.69 -12.09 -32.99
N GLY A 578 -25.10 -10.83 -32.79
CA GLY A 578 -24.79 -10.06 -31.60
C GLY A 578 -26.01 -9.96 -30.68
N ARG A 579 -25.80 -9.40 -29.49
CA ARG A 579 -26.90 -8.97 -28.62
C ARG A 579 -27.74 -7.89 -29.33
N SER A 580 -29.06 -8.12 -29.42
CA SER A 580 -30.01 -7.17 -30.03
C SER A 580 -30.05 -5.85 -29.29
N ASP A 581 -30.14 -5.91 -27.96
CA ASP A 581 -30.28 -4.72 -27.12
C ASP A 581 -28.96 -4.26 -26.54
N THR A 582 -28.95 -3.06 -25.97
CA THR A 582 -27.74 -2.43 -25.43
C THR A 582 -28.04 -1.86 -24.06
N SER A 583 -27.13 -2.13 -23.13
CA SER A 583 -27.20 -1.58 -21.78
C SER A 583 -26.54 -0.22 -21.77
N LEU A 584 -27.16 0.74 -21.10
CA LEU A 584 -26.58 2.06 -20.88
C LEU A 584 -26.43 2.29 -19.38
N HIS A 585 -25.19 2.49 -18.93
CA HIS A 585 -24.84 2.85 -17.56
C HIS A 585 -24.75 4.37 -17.46
N VAL A 586 -25.48 4.95 -16.51
CA VAL A 586 -25.41 6.38 -16.17
C VAL A 586 -25.16 6.50 -14.68
N GLU A 587 -24.10 7.21 -14.28
CA GLU A 587 -23.74 7.37 -12.87
C GLU A 587 -23.45 8.82 -12.53
N VAL A 588 -23.85 9.19 -11.31
CA VAL A 588 -23.50 10.45 -10.66
C VAL A 588 -23.06 10.16 -9.23
N PHE A 589 -21.98 10.81 -8.79
CA PHE A 589 -21.54 10.73 -7.41
C PHE A 589 -20.89 12.03 -6.94
N TYR A 590 -20.85 12.22 -5.63
CA TYR A 590 -20.21 13.37 -5.01
C TYR A 590 -19.45 12.97 -3.74
N ARG A 591 -18.12 12.99 -3.80
CA ARG A 591 -17.23 12.75 -2.66
C ARG A 591 -16.99 14.05 -1.92
N THR A 592 -17.44 14.10 -0.67
CA THR A 592 -17.14 15.16 0.28
C THR A 592 -15.97 14.73 1.17
N GLN A 593 -14.85 15.43 1.10
CA GLN A 593 -13.72 15.25 2.01
C GLN A 593 -14.05 15.96 3.33
N ILE A 594 -14.27 15.19 4.38
CA ILE A 594 -14.60 15.74 5.71
C ILE A 594 -13.34 16.24 6.40
N ASN A 595 -12.30 15.42 6.38
CA ASN A 595 -10.93 15.71 6.82
C ASN A 595 -9.95 14.82 6.03
N GLU A 596 -8.66 14.84 6.32
CA GLU A 596 -7.63 14.06 5.59
C GLU A 596 -7.87 12.53 5.61
N ASN A 597 -8.52 12.03 6.65
CA ASN A 597 -8.69 10.60 6.89
C ASN A 597 -10.09 10.08 6.56
N LEU A 598 -11.08 10.95 6.30
CA LEU A 598 -12.48 10.58 6.14
C LEU A 598 -13.15 11.29 4.97
N ALA A 599 -13.71 10.50 4.05
CA ALA A 599 -14.55 10.96 2.96
C ALA A 599 -15.93 10.29 3.00
N LEU A 600 -16.96 11.06 2.64
CA LEU A 600 -18.33 10.56 2.43
C LEU A 600 -18.71 10.71 0.97
N THR A 601 -19.16 9.65 0.34
CA THR A 601 -19.49 9.60 -1.09
C THR A 601 -20.90 9.02 -1.29
N PRO A 602 -21.95 9.86 -1.29
CA PRO A 602 -23.20 9.51 -1.93
C PRO A 602 -23.01 9.33 -3.44
N GLY A 603 -23.63 8.30 -3.99
CA GLY A 603 -23.70 8.08 -5.43
C GLY A 603 -24.94 7.29 -5.82
N LEU A 604 -25.30 7.44 -7.09
CA LEU A 604 -26.43 6.77 -7.72
C LEU A 604 -26.02 6.41 -9.15
N PHE A 605 -26.31 5.19 -9.57
CA PHE A 605 -26.27 4.84 -10.98
C PHE A 605 -27.48 4.06 -11.43
N VAL A 606 -27.79 4.21 -12.71
CA VAL A 606 -28.89 3.56 -13.40
C VAL A 606 -28.34 2.79 -14.58
N ILE A 607 -28.77 1.54 -14.71
CA ILE A 607 -28.46 0.68 -15.85
C ILE A 607 -29.77 0.43 -16.58
N PHE A 608 -29.88 1.01 -17.76
CA PHE A 608 -30.97 0.73 -18.69
C PHE A 608 -30.72 -0.60 -19.39
N ASN A 609 -31.76 -1.41 -19.57
CA ASN A 609 -31.72 -2.71 -20.25
C ASN A 609 -30.60 -3.63 -19.72
N PRO A 610 -30.51 -3.88 -18.40
CA PRO A 610 -29.44 -4.70 -17.83
C PRO A 610 -29.40 -6.09 -18.50
N ASP A 611 -28.22 -6.73 -18.50
CA ASP A 611 -27.94 -7.95 -19.28
C ASP A 611 -28.11 -7.81 -20.81
N HIS A 612 -28.10 -6.57 -21.34
CA HIS A 612 -28.33 -6.29 -22.75
C HIS A 612 -29.66 -6.86 -23.24
N ASN A 613 -30.71 -6.70 -22.43
CA ASN A 613 -32.07 -7.14 -22.73
C ASN A 613 -33.06 -5.99 -22.44
N ALA A 614 -33.78 -5.53 -23.46
CA ALA A 614 -34.76 -4.46 -23.31
C ALA A 614 -36.05 -4.89 -22.61
N ALA A 615 -36.27 -6.19 -22.40
CA ALA A 615 -37.37 -6.71 -21.58
C ALA A 615 -37.12 -6.52 -20.07
N ASN A 616 -35.87 -6.23 -19.67
CA ASN A 616 -35.52 -6.01 -18.27
C ASN A 616 -35.87 -4.61 -17.80
N ASP A 617 -36.45 -4.53 -16.60
CA ASP A 617 -36.64 -3.25 -15.93
C ASP A 617 -35.29 -2.57 -15.67
N PRO A 618 -35.21 -1.22 -15.73
CA PRO A 618 -33.98 -0.51 -15.38
C PRO A 618 -33.54 -0.81 -13.93
N LEU A 619 -32.26 -1.13 -13.76
CA LEU A 619 -31.66 -1.30 -12.45
C LEU A 619 -31.17 0.05 -11.93
N VAL A 620 -31.60 0.42 -10.73
CA VAL A 620 -31.14 1.60 -10.00
C VAL A 620 -30.37 1.12 -8.78
N VAL A 621 -29.14 1.60 -8.61
CA VAL A 621 -28.29 1.30 -7.46
C VAL A 621 -27.87 2.59 -6.79
N GLY A 622 -28.20 2.73 -5.51
CA GLY A 622 -27.79 3.85 -4.67
C GLY A 622 -26.83 3.37 -3.59
N ALA A 623 -25.79 4.16 -3.29
CA ALA A 623 -24.86 3.89 -2.21
C ALA A 623 -24.43 5.17 -1.50
N LEU A 624 -24.27 5.10 -0.19
CA LEU A 624 -23.55 6.06 0.63
C LEU A 624 -22.31 5.37 1.18
N ARG A 625 -21.14 5.71 0.64
CA ARG A 625 -19.84 5.16 1.01
C ARG A 625 -19.10 6.09 1.97
N ALA A 626 -18.76 5.62 3.16
CA ALA A 626 -17.82 6.26 4.07
C ALA A 626 -16.46 5.58 3.95
N THR A 627 -15.41 6.34 3.63
CA THR A 627 -14.05 5.84 3.44
C THR A 627 -13.12 6.45 4.47
N PHE A 628 -12.57 5.61 5.33
CA PHE A 628 -11.54 5.94 6.30
C PHE A 628 -10.17 5.57 5.73
N ARG A 629 -9.16 6.43 5.93
CA ARG A 629 -7.80 6.27 5.42
C ARG A 629 -6.79 6.56 6.50
N PHE A 630 -5.77 5.73 6.62
CA PHE A 630 -4.76 5.83 7.66
C PHE A 630 -3.43 5.21 7.23
#